data_AF-A0A2E4J5H2-F1
#
_entry.id   AF-A0A2E4J5H2-F1
#
_cell.length_a   1.000
_cell.length_b   1.000
_cell.length_c   1.000
_cell.angle_alpha   90.00
_cell.angle_beta   90.00
_cell.angle_gamma   90.00
#
_symmetry.space_group_name_H-M   'P 1'
#
loop_
_entity.id
_entity.type
_entity.pdbx_description
1 polymer ?
#
loop_
_entity_poly.entity_id
_entity_poly.type
_entity_poly.pdbx_seq_one_letter_code
_entity_poly.pdbx_strand_id
1 'polypeptide(L)'
;MKRPVSPSLDPNVAPIKATKIGKRARGGPLMISSHGRVQNVDGMRYTPIPTKSGYSTVNIAKMSWWFHRIVHVLFNDRSLSSWFPGATVDHIDRNSNNNCSTNLRWATRTEQRSNQAPRIRRLQTVPVVQTKIATGVSKVFKTREAAASASNVAVNTIDQVLLGKYKSAQGFTFEWLPDQCAIENEQWSCINNSNRMLSSKGRLRFKNGMVYYPTTGPSGYCQCPSNWGSNYIHCLVMLAFGPPCPSSCHTVDHINRVKSDNRIENLRWATPSSQRRNQTRKQERKTKAWYGRPVGSSDWTPYTTSYIASQQTGVSIAAISNVTNSVSRRKTAAGHNGVRYEFKEWKQPDQDDLVGEEWIAIEPDDWKEGGVYACLRVCRKRE
;
A
#
# COMPACT_ATOMS: atom_id res chain seq x y z
N MET A 1 -8.65 52.11 -29.49
CA MET A 1 -8.38 51.09 -30.53
C MET A 1 -8.25 49.74 -29.83
N LYS A 2 -9.37 49.03 -29.65
CA LYS A 2 -9.90 47.89 -30.44
C LYS A 2 -9.12 46.58 -30.23
N ARG A 3 -9.80 45.63 -29.57
CA ARG A 3 -9.39 44.21 -29.38
C ARG A 3 -9.11 43.55 -30.74
N PRO A 4 -8.17 42.58 -30.81
CA PRO A 4 -8.01 41.77 -32.01
C PRO A 4 -9.27 40.93 -32.26
N VAL A 5 -9.69 40.93 -33.52
CA VAL A 5 -10.92 40.32 -34.05
C VAL A 5 -10.65 38.85 -34.35
N SER A 6 -11.55 37.96 -33.93
CA SER A 6 -11.57 36.55 -34.33
C SER A 6 -11.68 36.42 -35.85
N PRO A 7 -10.93 35.53 -36.53
CA PRO A 7 -11.15 35.26 -37.95
C PRO A 7 -12.58 34.76 -38.17
N SER A 8 -13.30 35.46 -39.03
CA SER A 8 -14.65 35.11 -39.46
C SER A 8 -14.66 33.73 -40.09
N LEU A 9 -15.65 32.91 -39.69
CA LEU A 9 -16.03 31.70 -40.38
C LEU A 9 -16.43 32.06 -41.83
N ASP A 10 -15.60 31.65 -42.79
CA ASP A 10 -15.94 31.67 -44.20
C ASP A 10 -17.03 30.59 -44.46
N PRO A 11 -18.25 30.97 -44.88
CA PRO A 11 -19.34 30.02 -45.10
C PRO A 11 -19.14 29.09 -46.30
N ASN A 12 -18.06 29.26 -47.08
CA ASN A 12 -17.70 28.34 -48.18
C ASN A 12 -16.64 27.29 -47.81
N VAL A 13 -16.16 27.26 -46.56
CA VAL A 13 -15.28 26.17 -46.10
C VAL A 13 -16.14 24.98 -45.68
N ALA A 14 -16.14 23.94 -46.51
CA ALA A 14 -16.82 22.68 -46.21
C ALA A 14 -16.42 22.18 -44.79
N PRO A 15 -17.37 21.65 -44.00
CA PRO A 15 -17.09 21.20 -42.64
C PRO A 15 -15.93 20.21 -42.67
N ILE A 16 -14.93 20.43 -41.81
CA ILE A 16 -13.78 19.52 -41.65
C ILE A 16 -14.35 18.15 -41.33
N LYS A 17 -14.37 17.27 -42.34
CA LYS A 17 -14.81 15.88 -42.20
C LYS A 17 -13.90 15.25 -41.15
N ALA A 18 -14.52 14.75 -40.08
CA ALA A 18 -13.83 13.94 -39.08
C ALA A 18 -12.99 12.89 -39.80
N THR A 19 -11.67 13.00 -39.67
CA THR A 19 -10.73 12.10 -40.31
C THR A 19 -11.03 10.70 -39.78
N LYS A 20 -11.58 9.82 -40.63
CA LYS A 20 -11.67 8.39 -40.32
C LYS A 20 -10.23 7.90 -40.15
N ILE A 21 -9.78 7.78 -38.90
CA ILE A 21 -8.49 7.19 -38.57
C ILE A 21 -8.55 5.73 -39.07
N GLY A 22 -7.68 5.42 -40.03
CA GLY A 22 -7.59 4.11 -40.66
C GLY A 22 -7.28 3.00 -39.66
N LYS A 23 -7.47 1.74 -40.10
CA LYS A 23 -7.17 0.53 -39.34
C LYS A 23 -5.78 0.61 -38.69
N ARG A 24 -5.72 0.32 -37.38
CA ARG A 24 -4.55 0.44 -36.50
C ARG A 24 -3.38 -0.42 -37.00
N ALA A 25 -2.30 0.21 -37.45
CA ALA A 25 -1.04 -0.47 -37.79
C ALA A 25 -0.30 -0.87 -36.50
N ARG A 26 0.23 -2.10 -36.44
CA ARG A 26 1.21 -2.48 -35.40
C ARG A 26 2.51 -1.70 -35.65
N GLY A 27 3.12 -1.12 -34.61
CA GLY A 27 4.44 -0.47 -34.70
C GLY A 27 4.46 1.07 -34.55
N GLY A 28 3.57 1.66 -33.76
CA GLY A 28 3.56 3.11 -33.48
C GLY A 28 4.49 3.53 -32.33
N PRO A 29 4.71 4.84 -32.10
CA PRO A 29 5.44 5.33 -30.93
C PRO A 29 4.67 5.05 -29.62
N LEU A 30 5.39 5.01 -28.50
CA LEU A 30 4.77 4.97 -27.16
C LEU A 30 3.98 6.26 -26.95
N MET A 31 2.71 6.18 -26.56
CA MET A 31 1.89 7.37 -26.28
C MET A 31 1.38 7.37 -24.84
N ILE A 32 1.23 8.56 -24.27
CA ILE A 32 0.69 8.78 -22.92
C ILE A 32 -0.57 9.62 -23.02
N SER A 33 -1.60 9.28 -22.23
CA SER A 33 -2.86 10.01 -22.22
C SER A 33 -2.98 10.95 -21.02
N SER A 34 -3.77 12.02 -21.20
CA SER A 34 -4.10 12.99 -20.15
C SER A 34 -4.83 12.37 -18.95
N HIS A 35 -5.43 11.18 -19.13
CA HIS A 35 -6.15 10.42 -18.10
C HIS A 35 -5.25 9.39 -17.40
N GLY A 36 -3.96 9.38 -17.69
CA GLY A 36 -3.02 8.43 -17.09
C GLY A 36 -3.08 7.03 -17.71
N ARG A 37 -3.40 6.93 -19.01
CA ARG A 37 -3.28 5.70 -19.79
C ARG A 37 -2.01 5.71 -20.65
N VAL A 38 -1.54 4.53 -21.03
CA VAL A 38 -0.38 4.32 -21.92
C VAL A 38 -0.82 3.52 -23.12
N GLN A 39 -0.42 3.93 -24.31
CA GLN A 39 -0.54 3.16 -25.54
C GLN A 39 0.85 2.67 -25.94
N ASN A 40 1.04 1.35 -25.95
CA ASN A 40 2.32 0.77 -26.35
C ASN A 40 2.53 0.80 -27.88
N VAL A 41 3.72 0.36 -28.31
CA VAL A 41 4.09 0.31 -29.72
C VAL A 41 3.22 -0.63 -30.57
N ASP A 42 2.57 -1.60 -29.93
CA ASP A 42 1.61 -2.51 -30.57
C ASP A 42 0.20 -1.90 -30.70
N GLY A 43 0.00 -0.67 -30.20
CA GLY A 43 -1.29 0.04 -30.20
C GLY A 43 -2.22 -0.35 -29.04
N MET A 44 -1.73 -1.09 -28.04
CA MET A 44 -2.49 -1.52 -26.87
C MET A 44 -2.50 -0.43 -25.80
N ARG A 45 -3.70 -0.03 -25.38
CA ARG A 45 -3.90 0.95 -24.29
C ARG A 45 -4.03 0.27 -22.92
N TYR A 46 -3.51 0.87 -21.86
CA TYR A 46 -3.66 0.35 -20.50
C TYR A 46 -3.35 1.41 -19.44
N THR A 47 -3.93 1.26 -18.26
CA THR A 47 -3.56 2.05 -17.07
C THR A 47 -2.37 1.40 -16.34
N PRO A 48 -1.23 2.09 -16.16
CA PRO A 48 -0.07 1.54 -15.45
C PRO A 48 -0.36 1.22 -13.98
N ILE A 49 0.02 0.01 -13.56
CA ILE A 49 -0.20 -0.48 -12.20
C ILE A 49 0.96 -0.05 -11.28
N PRO A 50 0.69 0.41 -10.04
CA PRO A 50 1.75 0.74 -9.10
C PRO A 50 2.62 -0.43 -8.70
N THR A 51 3.89 -0.13 -8.47
CA THR A 51 4.86 -1.06 -7.92
C THR A 51 4.77 -1.12 -6.39
N LYS A 52 5.60 -1.94 -5.73
CA LYS A 52 5.71 -2.00 -4.26
C LYS A 52 6.04 -0.65 -3.61
N SER A 53 6.58 0.31 -4.36
CA SER A 53 6.85 1.67 -3.88
C SER A 53 5.60 2.54 -3.73
N GLY A 54 4.46 2.09 -4.25
CA GLY A 54 3.21 2.84 -4.27
C GLY A 54 2.99 3.64 -5.57
N TYR A 55 4.00 3.78 -6.44
CA TYR A 55 3.89 4.50 -7.72
C TYR A 55 4.03 3.56 -8.92
N SER A 56 3.31 3.88 -10.00
CA SER A 56 3.46 3.21 -11.30
C SER A 56 4.64 3.77 -12.09
N THR A 57 5.20 2.92 -12.95
CA THR A 57 6.42 3.23 -13.72
C THR A 57 6.27 2.82 -15.18
N VAL A 58 6.88 3.60 -16.09
CA VAL A 58 6.97 3.30 -17.52
C VAL A 58 8.42 3.36 -17.97
N ASN A 59 8.82 2.48 -18.89
CA ASN A 59 10.16 2.46 -19.42
C ASN A 59 10.23 3.30 -20.71
N ILE A 60 11.12 4.28 -20.75
CA ILE A 60 11.39 5.17 -21.88
C ILE A 60 12.91 5.24 -22.05
N ALA A 61 13.41 5.13 -23.29
CA ALA A 61 14.85 5.18 -23.60
C ALA A 61 15.70 4.22 -22.74
N LYS A 62 15.23 2.99 -22.53
CA LYS A 62 15.85 1.95 -21.66
C LYS A 62 15.97 2.33 -20.17
N MET A 63 15.26 3.37 -19.73
CA MET A 63 15.24 3.86 -18.35
C MET A 63 13.83 3.79 -17.77
N SER A 64 13.72 3.61 -16.45
CA SER A 64 12.42 3.55 -15.75
C SER A 64 12.06 4.89 -15.14
N TRP A 65 10.86 5.38 -15.45
CA TRP A 65 10.35 6.69 -15.06
C TRP A 65 9.07 6.55 -14.24
N TRP A 66 8.89 7.41 -13.23
CA TRP A 66 7.63 7.45 -12.48
C TRP A 66 6.53 8.05 -13.34
N PHE A 67 5.44 7.30 -13.48
CA PHE A 67 4.42 7.58 -14.49
C PHE A 67 3.68 8.90 -14.25
N HIS A 68 3.31 9.20 -13.01
CA HIS A 68 2.67 10.47 -12.65
C HIS A 68 3.53 11.70 -13.02
N ARG A 69 4.86 11.59 -12.99
CA ARG A 69 5.75 12.70 -13.42
C ARG A 69 5.68 12.94 -14.92
N ILE A 70 5.62 11.85 -15.68
CA ILE A 70 5.49 11.91 -17.14
C ILE A 70 4.19 12.61 -17.51
N VAL A 71 3.06 12.18 -16.94
CA VAL A 71 1.76 12.78 -17.22
C VAL A 71 1.74 14.26 -16.85
N HIS A 72 2.22 14.62 -15.66
CA HIS A 72 2.21 16.02 -15.22
C HIS A 72 3.00 16.93 -16.16
N VAL A 73 4.21 16.53 -16.55
CA VAL A 73 5.05 17.37 -17.40
C VAL A 73 4.49 17.46 -18.82
N LEU A 74 3.97 16.38 -19.40
CA LEU A 74 3.44 16.42 -20.75
C LEU A 74 2.18 17.29 -20.90
N PHE A 75 1.31 17.28 -19.89
CA PHE A 75 0.00 17.92 -19.96
C PHE A 75 -0.14 19.22 -19.16
N ASN A 76 0.69 19.44 -18.13
CA ASN A 76 0.57 20.62 -17.25
C ASN A 76 1.77 21.58 -17.35
N ASP A 77 2.98 21.12 -17.71
CA ASP A 77 4.18 21.98 -17.76
C ASP A 77 5.26 21.44 -18.72
N ARG A 78 4.94 21.38 -20.01
CA ARG A 78 5.81 20.76 -21.03
C ARG A 78 7.15 21.47 -21.19
N SER A 79 7.19 22.78 -21.00
CA SER A 79 8.41 23.58 -21.05
C SER A 79 9.17 23.61 -19.72
N LEU A 80 8.68 22.92 -18.68
CA LEU A 80 9.23 22.96 -17.31
C LEU A 80 9.37 24.39 -16.76
N SER A 81 8.48 25.28 -17.17
CA SER A 81 8.48 26.71 -16.79
C SER A 81 8.23 26.92 -15.31
N SER A 82 7.46 26.02 -14.69
CA SER A 82 7.08 26.07 -13.27
C SER A 82 7.90 25.08 -12.43
N TRP A 83 8.88 24.39 -13.04
CA TRP A 83 9.75 23.46 -12.34
C TRP A 83 10.80 24.21 -11.51
N PHE A 84 11.12 23.65 -10.34
CA PHE A 84 12.18 24.16 -9.46
C PHE A 84 13.00 23.01 -8.86
N PRO A 85 14.27 23.25 -8.46
CA PRO A 85 15.09 22.24 -7.82
C PRO A 85 14.44 21.64 -6.58
N GLY A 86 14.21 20.32 -6.59
CA GLY A 86 13.54 19.61 -5.49
C GLY A 86 12.01 19.56 -5.60
N ALA A 87 11.42 20.14 -6.65
CA ALA A 87 10.01 19.95 -6.98
C ALA A 87 9.67 18.48 -7.18
N THR A 88 8.53 18.08 -6.64
CA THR A 88 7.98 16.73 -6.74
C THR A 88 6.55 16.81 -7.25
N VAL A 89 6.11 15.82 -8.03
CA VAL A 89 4.72 15.76 -8.47
C VAL A 89 3.88 15.08 -7.38
N ASP A 90 2.84 15.75 -6.92
CA ASP A 90 1.90 15.33 -5.87
C ASP A 90 0.55 14.91 -6.47
N HIS A 91 -0.08 13.91 -5.85
CA HIS A 91 -1.45 13.51 -6.15
C HIS A 91 -2.40 14.27 -5.23
N ILE A 92 -3.24 15.15 -5.81
CA ILE A 92 -4.15 16.02 -5.03
C ILE A 92 -5.10 15.18 -4.16
N ASP A 93 -5.65 14.11 -4.73
CA ASP A 93 -6.57 13.17 -4.05
C ASP A 93 -5.89 12.12 -3.15
N ARG A 94 -4.56 12.14 -3.04
CA ARG A 94 -3.74 11.18 -2.27
C ARG A 94 -3.79 9.73 -2.79
N ASN A 95 -4.36 9.51 -3.97
CA ASN A 95 -4.44 8.21 -4.61
C ASN A 95 -3.40 8.11 -5.72
N SER A 96 -2.31 7.38 -5.46
CA SER A 96 -1.23 7.18 -6.42
C SER A 96 -1.61 6.37 -7.67
N ASN A 97 -2.80 5.79 -7.70
CA ASN A 97 -3.36 5.12 -8.88
C ASN A 97 -4.03 6.11 -9.84
N ASN A 98 -4.51 7.25 -9.32
CA ASN A 98 -5.19 8.27 -10.11
C ASN A 98 -4.17 9.19 -10.77
N ASN A 99 -3.65 8.77 -11.92
CA ASN A 99 -2.63 9.50 -12.66
C ASN A 99 -3.22 10.47 -13.70
N CYS A 100 -4.47 10.90 -13.54
CA CYS A 100 -5.05 11.93 -14.39
C CYS A 100 -4.28 13.25 -14.24
N SER A 101 -3.99 13.93 -15.34
CA SER A 101 -3.31 15.23 -15.36
C SER A 101 -3.94 16.26 -14.42
N THR A 102 -5.26 16.28 -14.30
CA THR A 102 -6.01 17.17 -13.39
C THR A 102 -5.81 16.85 -11.91
N ASN A 103 -5.36 15.64 -11.58
CA ASN A 103 -5.06 15.20 -10.21
C ASN A 103 -3.60 15.43 -9.81
N LEU A 104 -2.78 16.02 -10.68
CA LEU A 104 -1.33 16.15 -10.50
C LEU A 104 -0.87 17.60 -10.46
N ARG A 105 -0.01 17.92 -9.50
CA ARG A 105 0.58 19.25 -9.35
C ARG A 105 2.06 19.20 -8.95
N TRP A 106 2.81 20.25 -9.26
CA TRP A 106 4.08 20.52 -8.60
C TRP A 106 3.85 20.80 -7.12
N ALA A 107 4.69 20.21 -6.27
CA ALA A 107 4.70 20.42 -4.84
C ALA A 107 6.11 20.23 -4.28
N THR A 108 6.43 20.99 -3.24
CA THR A 108 7.58 20.78 -2.38
C THR A 108 7.37 19.54 -1.50
N ARG A 109 8.46 18.98 -0.95
CA ARG A 109 8.38 17.90 0.04
C ARG A 109 7.53 18.27 1.26
N THR A 110 7.51 19.56 1.63
CA THR A 110 6.73 20.08 2.75
C THR A 110 5.24 20.04 2.43
N GLU A 111 4.85 20.54 1.25
CA GLU A 111 3.45 20.51 0.78
C GLU A 111 2.93 19.08 0.61
N GLN A 112 3.76 18.17 0.09
CA GLN A 112 3.40 16.74 0.00
C GLN A 112 3.19 16.10 1.37
N ARG A 113 4.01 16.44 2.38
CA ARG A 113 3.80 15.95 3.75
C ARG A 113 2.53 16.51 4.35
N SER A 114 2.21 17.77 4.11
CA SER A 114 0.96 18.39 4.55
C SER A 114 -0.26 17.77 3.86
N ASN A 115 -0.09 17.25 2.63
CA ASN A 115 -1.12 16.49 1.92
C ASN A 115 -1.19 15.00 2.32
N GLN A 116 -0.48 14.55 3.36
CA GLN A 116 -0.67 13.21 3.92
C GLN A 116 -1.75 13.22 4.99
N ALA A 117 -2.48 12.11 5.12
CA ALA A 117 -3.38 11.94 6.27
C ALA A 117 -2.56 12.07 7.57
N PRO A 118 -3.09 12.74 8.61
CA PRO A 118 -2.38 12.85 9.88
C PRO A 118 -2.07 11.45 10.40
N ARG A 119 -0.79 11.18 10.63
CA ARG A 119 -0.38 9.95 11.33
C ARG A 119 -1.04 10.01 12.71
N ILE A 120 -2.05 9.18 12.93
CA ILE A 120 -2.52 8.85 14.27
C ILE A 120 -1.36 8.13 14.95
N ARG A 121 -0.49 8.89 15.62
CA ARG A 121 0.48 8.31 16.55
C ARG A 121 -0.37 7.66 17.64
N ARG A 122 -0.39 6.33 17.70
CA ARG A 122 -0.72 5.65 18.96
C ARG A 122 0.33 6.10 19.96
N LEU A 123 0.05 7.15 20.71
CA LEU A 123 0.83 7.57 21.85
C LEU A 123 0.65 6.48 22.91
N GLN A 124 1.48 5.43 22.86
CA GLN A 124 1.81 4.70 24.08
C GLN A 124 2.79 5.56 24.86
N THR A 125 2.30 6.63 25.49
CA THR A 125 3.10 7.40 26.46
C THR A 125 2.81 6.80 27.82
N VAL A 126 3.79 6.07 28.38
CA VAL A 126 3.75 5.64 29.77
C VAL A 126 3.86 6.90 30.64
N PRO A 127 2.86 7.21 31.49
CA PRO A 127 2.92 8.38 32.36
C PRO A 127 4.12 8.33 33.31
N VAL A 128 4.55 9.49 33.79
CA VAL A 128 5.72 9.63 34.68
C VAL A 128 5.29 10.32 35.97
N VAL A 129 5.74 9.79 37.10
CA VAL A 129 5.67 10.43 38.41
C VAL A 129 6.94 11.26 38.60
N GLN A 130 6.76 12.56 38.84
CA GLN A 130 7.84 13.46 39.22
C GLN A 130 7.70 13.79 40.71
N THR A 131 8.74 13.52 41.50
CA THR A 131 8.76 13.82 42.94
C THR A 131 9.79 14.91 43.23
N LYS A 132 9.38 15.98 43.90
CA LYS A 132 10.28 17.06 44.31
C LYS A 132 11.00 16.67 45.60
N ILE A 133 12.33 16.52 45.54
CA ILE A 133 13.15 15.99 46.64
C ILE A 133 13.03 16.87 47.90
N ALA A 134 13.04 18.19 47.72
CA ALA A 134 13.01 19.14 48.83
C ALA A 134 11.70 19.11 49.64
N THR A 135 10.60 18.69 49.02
CA THR A 135 9.25 18.78 49.63
C THR A 135 8.54 17.44 49.72
N GLY A 136 9.05 16.38 49.09
CA GLY A 136 8.40 15.07 48.99
C GLY A 136 7.16 15.01 48.09
N VAL A 137 6.66 16.16 47.59
CA VAL A 137 5.44 16.23 46.76
C VAL A 137 5.64 15.59 45.39
N SER A 138 4.73 14.68 45.01
CA SER A 138 4.71 13.99 43.72
C SER A 138 3.60 14.51 42.80
N LYS A 139 3.89 14.57 41.49
CA LYS A 139 2.93 14.96 40.44
C LYS A 139 3.02 14.01 39.24
N VAL A 140 1.87 13.63 38.69
CA VAL A 140 1.77 12.72 37.54
C VAL A 140 1.66 13.51 36.24
N PHE A 141 2.45 13.12 35.24
CA PHE A 141 2.43 13.68 33.89
C PHE A 141 2.10 12.61 32.86
N LYS A 142 1.21 12.92 31.92
CA LYS A 142 0.81 12.01 30.84
C LYS A 142 1.99 11.62 29.93
N THR A 143 2.98 12.50 29.81
CA THR A 143 4.18 12.28 28.98
C THR A 143 5.43 12.84 29.67
N ARG A 144 6.61 12.34 29.26
CA ARG A 144 7.90 12.83 29.74
C ARG A 144 8.14 14.29 29.34
N GLU A 145 7.66 14.70 28.18
CA GLU A 145 7.76 16.06 27.66
C GLU A 145 6.98 17.05 28.52
N ALA A 146 5.81 16.64 29.03
CA ALA A 146 5.03 17.44 29.96
C ALA A 146 5.75 17.59 31.32
N ALA A 147 6.39 16.54 31.82
CA ALA A 147 7.21 16.58 33.03
C ALA A 147 8.47 17.46 32.84
N ALA A 148 9.15 17.33 31.70
CA ALA A 148 10.31 18.15 31.33
C ALA A 148 9.97 19.64 31.32
N SER A 149 8.86 20.00 30.66
CA SER A 149 8.41 21.39 30.56
C SER A 149 8.05 21.98 31.93
N ALA A 150 7.44 21.19 32.82
CA ALA A 150 7.05 21.65 34.16
C ALA A 150 8.23 21.77 35.15
N SER A 151 9.35 21.09 34.86
CA SER A 151 10.51 21.00 35.75
C SER A 151 11.74 21.74 35.23
N ASN A 152 11.69 22.24 33.99
CA ASN A 152 12.83 22.76 33.24
C ASN A 152 14.01 21.77 33.15
N VAL A 153 13.69 20.47 33.16
CA VAL A 153 14.66 19.38 32.99
C VAL A 153 14.61 18.89 31.54
N ALA A 154 15.77 18.68 30.92
CA ALA A 154 15.82 18.10 29.58
C ALA A 154 15.23 16.67 29.58
N VAL A 155 14.43 16.33 28.56
CA VAL A 155 13.78 15.00 28.44
C VAL A 155 14.80 13.86 28.52
N ASN A 156 15.98 14.02 27.89
CA ASN A 156 17.05 13.02 27.96
C ASN A 156 17.58 12.81 29.38
N THR A 157 17.62 13.86 30.21
CA THR A 157 18.05 13.76 31.61
C THR A 157 17.02 13.02 32.45
N ILE A 158 15.73 13.25 32.19
CA ILE A 158 14.63 12.46 32.78
C ILE A 158 14.79 10.99 32.41
N ASP A 159 15.11 10.68 31.15
CA ASP A 159 15.35 9.30 30.70
C ASP A 159 16.53 8.64 31.42
N GLN A 160 17.63 9.36 31.65
CA GLN A 160 18.76 8.81 32.43
C GLN A 160 18.39 8.52 33.89
N VAL A 161 17.51 9.32 34.51
CA VAL A 161 16.99 9.04 35.86
C VAL A 161 16.06 7.81 35.84
N LEU A 162 15.13 7.74 34.88
CA LEU A 162 14.20 6.61 34.73
C LEU A 162 14.91 5.28 34.41
N LEU A 163 16.06 5.32 33.76
CA LEU A 163 16.92 4.17 33.48
C LEU A 163 17.83 3.79 34.67
N GLY A 164 17.75 4.53 35.79
CA GLY A 164 18.55 4.30 36.99
C GLY A 164 20.03 4.71 36.86
N LYS A 165 20.39 5.43 35.80
CA LYS A 165 21.78 5.91 35.59
C LYS A 165 22.08 7.16 36.41
N TYR A 166 21.08 8.00 36.65
CA TYR A 166 21.16 9.15 37.55
C TYR A 166 20.20 8.98 38.73
N LYS A 167 20.63 9.44 39.92
CA LYS A 167 19.81 9.38 41.13
C LYS A 167 18.70 10.44 41.15
N SER A 168 18.92 11.58 40.50
CA SER A 168 17.99 12.70 40.42
C SER A 168 18.38 13.67 39.30
N ALA A 169 17.49 14.59 38.95
CA ALA A 169 17.78 15.71 38.07
C ALA A 169 17.12 16.99 38.58
N GLN A 170 17.92 18.05 38.74
CA GLN A 170 17.49 19.38 39.20
C GLN A 170 16.56 19.37 40.43
N GLY A 171 16.86 18.53 41.43
CA GLY A 171 16.06 18.44 42.66
C GLY A 171 14.77 17.62 42.51
N PHE A 172 14.61 16.88 41.43
CA PHE A 172 13.50 15.95 41.20
C PHE A 172 14.00 14.52 41.00
N THR A 173 13.20 13.56 41.47
CA THR A 173 13.29 12.16 41.03
C THR A 173 12.14 11.86 40.07
N PHE A 174 12.38 10.91 39.17
CA PHE A 174 11.41 10.50 38.17
C PHE A 174 11.26 8.99 38.22
N GLU A 175 10.02 8.55 38.30
CA GLU A 175 9.66 7.13 38.26
C GLU A 175 8.60 6.95 37.18
N TRP A 176 8.68 5.84 36.45
CA TRP A 176 7.55 5.45 35.62
C TRP A 176 6.35 5.33 36.53
N LEU A 177 5.22 5.98 36.19
CA LEU A 177 3.97 5.60 36.82
C LEU A 177 3.78 4.14 36.42
N PRO A 178 3.96 3.17 37.33
CA PRO A 178 3.70 1.79 36.98
C PRO A 178 2.24 1.79 36.53
N ASP A 179 1.91 1.05 35.49
CA ASP A 179 0.56 0.96 34.94
C ASP A 179 -0.36 0.29 35.99
N GLN A 180 -0.65 1.02 37.08
CA GLN A 180 -1.38 0.65 38.29
C GLN A 180 -2.86 0.99 38.16
N CYS A 181 -3.38 1.20 36.96
CA CYS A 181 -4.78 0.89 36.77
C CYS A 181 -4.89 -0.62 36.91
N ALA A 182 -5.21 -1.09 38.13
CA ALA A 182 -5.79 -2.41 38.30
C ALA A 182 -6.94 -2.49 37.30
N ILE A 183 -6.76 -3.30 36.26
CA ILE A 183 -7.81 -3.51 35.28
C ILE A 183 -8.82 -4.39 36.01
N GLU A 184 -10.08 -3.96 36.01
CA GLU A 184 -11.15 -4.71 36.65
C GLU A 184 -11.16 -6.16 36.13
N ASN A 185 -11.25 -7.11 37.06
CA ASN A 185 -11.24 -8.55 36.78
C ASN A 185 -9.98 -9.07 36.07
N GLU A 186 -8.84 -8.38 36.19
CA GLU A 186 -7.57 -8.90 35.69
C GLU A 186 -6.98 -9.95 36.63
N GLN A 187 -6.88 -11.17 36.11
CA GLN A 187 -6.17 -12.27 36.76
C GLN A 187 -4.72 -12.34 36.28
N TRP A 188 -3.82 -12.77 37.18
CA TRP A 188 -2.40 -12.97 36.90
C TRP A 188 -1.99 -14.43 37.17
N SER A 189 -1.15 -14.98 36.30
CA SER A 189 -0.66 -16.36 36.38
C SER A 189 0.85 -16.41 36.10
N CYS A 190 1.57 -17.29 36.80
CA CYS A 190 3.01 -17.45 36.63
C CYS A 190 3.32 -18.23 35.34
N ILE A 191 4.27 -17.73 34.56
CA ILE A 191 4.78 -18.46 33.39
C ILE A 191 5.95 -19.34 33.85
N ASN A 192 5.86 -20.66 33.61
CA ASN A 192 6.95 -21.64 33.79
C ASN A 192 7.61 -21.58 35.18
N ASN A 193 6.84 -21.41 36.26
CA ASN A 193 7.34 -21.34 37.65
C ASN A 193 8.44 -20.29 37.88
N SER A 194 8.42 -19.21 37.11
CA SER A 194 9.30 -18.05 37.33
C SER A 194 8.52 -16.91 37.99
N ASN A 195 9.21 -15.94 38.62
CA ASN A 195 8.62 -14.68 39.12
C ASN A 195 8.19 -13.73 37.98
N ARG A 196 7.72 -14.29 36.87
CA ARG A 196 7.25 -13.60 35.67
C ARG A 196 5.77 -13.90 35.53
N MET A 197 4.95 -12.87 35.47
CA MET A 197 3.50 -13.05 35.47
C MET A 197 2.92 -12.66 34.11
N LEU A 198 1.93 -13.42 33.68
CA LEU A 198 1.05 -13.14 32.55
C LEU A 198 -0.31 -12.74 33.08
N SER A 199 -0.91 -11.72 32.50
CA SER A 199 -2.25 -11.30 32.82
C SER A 199 -3.27 -11.81 31.81
N SER A 200 -4.50 -12.06 32.27
CA SER A 200 -5.68 -12.35 31.45
C SER A 200 -5.98 -11.27 30.40
N LYS A 201 -5.46 -10.05 30.57
CA LYS A 201 -5.55 -8.94 29.61
C LYS A 201 -4.39 -8.88 28.62
N GLY A 202 -3.50 -9.89 28.64
CA GLY A 202 -2.36 -10.00 27.76
C GLY A 202 -1.17 -9.12 28.17
N ARG A 203 -1.11 -8.66 29.42
CA ARG A 203 0.03 -7.92 29.99
C ARG A 203 1.08 -8.88 30.56
N LEU A 204 2.32 -8.44 30.60
CA LEU A 204 3.43 -9.16 31.23
C LEU A 204 3.99 -8.35 32.40
N ARG A 205 4.34 -9.04 33.50
CA ARG A 205 5.00 -8.46 34.67
C ARG A 205 6.40 -9.07 34.84
N PHE A 206 7.41 -8.22 34.84
CA PHE A 206 8.81 -8.61 35.08
C PHE A 206 9.11 -8.76 36.59
N LYS A 207 10.26 -9.36 36.91
CA LYS A 207 10.75 -9.53 38.29
C LYS A 207 10.90 -8.21 39.06
N ASN A 208 11.19 -7.11 38.36
CA ASN A 208 11.32 -5.78 38.94
C ASN A 208 9.97 -5.07 39.15
N GLY A 209 8.84 -5.77 38.96
CA GLY A 209 7.49 -5.23 39.15
C GLY A 209 6.93 -4.48 37.93
N MET A 210 7.72 -4.25 36.88
CA MET A 210 7.29 -3.53 35.67
C MET A 210 6.25 -4.34 34.90
N VAL A 211 5.12 -3.69 34.59
CA VAL A 211 4.00 -4.24 33.81
C VAL A 211 3.98 -3.58 32.42
N TYR A 212 3.77 -4.35 31.36
CA TYR A 212 3.70 -3.80 30.00
C TYR A 212 2.89 -4.66 29.03
N TYR A 213 2.47 -4.06 27.91
CA TYR A 213 1.86 -4.74 26.77
C TYR A 213 2.93 -5.15 25.74
N PRO A 214 3.03 -6.44 25.38
CA PRO A 214 3.96 -6.91 24.38
C PRO A 214 3.56 -6.42 22.98
N THR A 215 4.56 -6.04 22.17
CA THR A 215 4.38 -5.56 20.79
C THR A 215 4.32 -6.70 19.79
N THR A 216 3.69 -6.46 18.64
CA THR A 216 3.61 -7.44 17.55
C THR A 216 4.95 -7.59 16.83
N GLY A 217 5.37 -8.82 16.55
CA GLY A 217 6.51 -9.12 15.68
C GLY A 217 6.17 -9.07 14.18
N PRO A 218 7.09 -9.49 13.29
CA PRO A 218 6.89 -9.51 11.84
C PRO A 218 5.69 -10.35 11.36
N SER A 219 5.30 -11.38 12.12
CA SER A 219 4.11 -12.21 11.85
C SER A 219 2.77 -11.53 12.19
N GLY A 220 2.84 -10.37 12.86
CA GLY A 220 1.71 -9.63 13.39
C GLY A 220 1.22 -10.12 14.75
N TYR A 221 1.73 -11.24 15.28
CA TYR A 221 1.39 -11.74 16.62
C TYR A 221 2.33 -11.18 17.69
N CYS A 222 1.81 -10.92 18.89
CA CYS A 222 2.64 -10.58 20.05
C CYS A 222 3.40 -11.84 20.53
N GLN A 223 4.70 -11.69 20.73
CA GLN A 223 5.58 -12.74 21.23
C GLN A 223 6.12 -12.36 22.61
N CYS A 224 6.42 -13.38 23.41
CA CYS A 224 7.23 -13.19 24.60
C CYS A 224 8.62 -12.65 24.24
N PRO A 225 9.27 -11.89 25.15
CA PRO A 225 10.68 -11.62 25.05
C PRO A 225 11.50 -12.90 24.85
N SER A 226 12.58 -12.83 24.07
CA SER A 226 13.41 -13.99 23.72
C SER A 226 13.90 -14.80 24.92
N ASN A 227 14.15 -14.13 26.05
CA ASN A 227 14.56 -14.76 27.31
C ASN A 227 13.43 -15.47 28.09
N TRP A 228 12.21 -15.53 27.56
CA TRP A 228 11.01 -16.15 28.15
C TRP A 228 10.49 -17.34 27.33
N GLY A 229 11.18 -17.70 26.24
CA GLY A 229 10.79 -18.74 25.30
C GLY A 229 9.99 -18.21 24.10
N SER A 230 10.03 -18.95 22.99
CA SER A 230 9.42 -18.56 21.71
C SER A 230 7.90 -18.78 21.67
N ASN A 231 7.19 -18.33 22.69
CA ASN A 231 5.75 -18.51 22.81
C ASN A 231 4.99 -17.24 22.39
N TYR A 232 3.85 -17.43 21.74
CA TYR A 232 2.93 -16.34 21.43
C TYR A 232 2.06 -16.01 22.65
N ILE A 233 1.83 -14.72 22.86
CA ILE A 233 1.12 -14.22 24.05
C ILE A 233 -0.32 -14.73 24.08
N HIS A 234 -1.05 -14.66 22.96
CA HIS A 234 -2.42 -15.19 22.88
C HIS A 234 -2.50 -16.69 23.24
N CYS A 235 -1.52 -17.50 22.84
CA CYS A 235 -1.48 -18.92 23.21
C CYS A 235 -1.33 -19.09 24.72
N LEU A 236 -0.40 -18.35 25.33
CA LEU A 236 -0.18 -18.44 26.77
C LEU A 236 -1.38 -17.94 27.57
N VAL A 237 -2.04 -16.86 27.12
CA VAL A 237 -3.25 -16.34 27.77
C VAL A 237 -4.37 -17.38 27.71
N MET A 238 -4.59 -18.00 26.55
CA MET A 238 -5.62 -19.03 26.38
C MET A 238 -5.33 -20.28 27.23
N LEU A 239 -4.07 -20.69 27.33
CA LEU A 239 -3.66 -21.83 28.15
C LEU A 239 -3.78 -21.55 29.65
N ALA A 240 -3.55 -20.31 30.08
CA ALA A 240 -3.55 -19.94 31.49
C ALA A 240 -4.94 -19.58 32.04
N PHE A 241 -5.80 -18.94 31.23
CA PHE A 241 -7.09 -18.38 31.67
C PHE A 241 -8.28 -18.88 30.86
N GLY A 242 -8.05 -19.59 29.76
CA GLY A 242 -9.12 -20.15 28.94
C GLY A 242 -9.58 -21.53 29.42
N PRO A 243 -10.68 -22.05 28.84
CA PRO A 243 -11.07 -23.43 29.05
C PRO A 243 -9.98 -24.40 28.53
N PRO A 244 -9.95 -25.65 29.03
CA PRO A 244 -9.03 -26.66 28.52
C PRO A 244 -9.22 -26.84 27.01
N CYS A 245 -8.11 -27.10 26.31
CA CYS A 245 -8.12 -27.30 24.87
C CYS A 245 -9.06 -28.47 24.50
N PRO A 246 -10.13 -28.25 23.72
CA PRO A 246 -11.13 -29.30 23.45
C PRO A 246 -10.57 -30.50 22.69
N SER A 247 -9.58 -30.27 21.82
CA SER A 247 -8.88 -31.33 21.09
C SER A 247 -7.60 -30.79 20.44
N SER A 248 -6.70 -31.69 20.04
CA SER A 248 -5.43 -31.36 19.40
C SER A 248 -5.54 -30.60 18.07
N CYS A 249 -6.72 -30.61 17.42
CA CYS A 249 -6.95 -29.87 16.17
C CYS A 249 -7.39 -28.42 16.39
N HIS A 250 -7.61 -28.00 17.63
CA HIS A 250 -7.94 -26.62 17.96
C HIS A 250 -6.67 -25.79 18.12
N THR A 251 -6.68 -24.59 17.56
CA THR A 251 -5.67 -23.56 17.82
C THR A 251 -6.35 -22.27 18.25
N VAL A 252 -5.59 -21.37 18.86
CA VAL A 252 -6.12 -20.12 19.42
C VAL A 252 -6.43 -19.13 18.29
N ASP A 253 -7.65 -18.61 18.27
CA ASP A 253 -8.15 -17.63 17.31
C ASP A 253 -8.51 -16.32 18.01
N HIS A 254 -8.22 -15.20 17.34
CA HIS A 254 -8.65 -13.87 17.77
C HIS A 254 -10.04 -13.59 17.21
N ILE A 255 -11.05 -13.47 18.07
CA ILE A 255 -12.45 -13.25 17.67
C ILE A 255 -12.56 -12.01 16.79
N ASN A 256 -11.96 -10.89 17.22
CA ASN A 256 -11.97 -9.62 16.49
C ASN A 256 -10.90 -9.52 15.38
N ARG A 257 -10.10 -10.57 15.14
CA ARG A 257 -9.02 -10.63 14.13
C ARG A 257 -7.83 -9.69 14.38
N VAL A 258 -7.82 -8.96 15.49
CA VAL A 258 -6.73 -8.08 15.89
C VAL A 258 -5.69 -8.88 16.67
N LYS A 259 -4.62 -9.28 15.98
CA LYS A 259 -3.54 -10.12 16.55
C LYS A 259 -2.79 -9.52 17.74
N SER A 260 -2.92 -8.21 17.96
CA SER A 260 -2.35 -7.51 19.12
C SER A 260 -3.28 -7.51 20.35
N ASP A 261 -4.57 -7.81 20.18
CA ASP A 261 -5.55 -7.83 21.25
C ASP A 261 -5.59 -9.21 21.91
N ASN A 262 -4.71 -9.43 22.88
CA ASN A 262 -4.52 -10.72 23.54
C ASN A 262 -5.34 -10.88 24.83
N ARG A 263 -6.40 -10.09 25.01
CA ARG A 263 -7.29 -10.24 26.17
C ARG A 263 -8.05 -11.55 26.06
N ILE A 264 -8.22 -12.27 27.18
CA ILE A 264 -8.87 -13.59 27.18
C ILE A 264 -10.29 -13.54 26.59
N GLU A 265 -11.03 -12.45 26.82
CA GLU A 265 -12.35 -12.23 26.22
C GLU A 265 -12.37 -12.16 24.68
N ASN A 266 -11.22 -11.92 24.05
CA ASN A 266 -11.06 -11.87 22.60
C ASN A 266 -10.46 -13.16 22.00
N LEU A 267 -10.19 -14.18 22.83
CA LEU A 267 -9.57 -15.42 22.40
C LEU A 267 -10.56 -16.59 22.48
N ARG A 268 -10.41 -17.55 21.58
CA ARG A 268 -11.15 -18.81 21.62
C ARG A 268 -10.36 -19.95 21.03
N TRP A 269 -10.70 -21.17 21.43
CA TRP A 269 -10.30 -22.37 20.70
C TRP A 269 -11.11 -22.46 19.41
N ALA A 270 -10.43 -22.62 18.27
CA ALA A 270 -11.09 -22.76 16.98
C ALA A 270 -10.36 -23.77 16.10
N THR A 271 -11.14 -24.54 15.33
CA THR A 271 -10.60 -25.41 14.29
C THR A 271 -10.14 -24.60 13.07
N PRO A 272 -9.27 -25.15 12.21
CA PRO A 272 -8.83 -24.48 10.98
C PRO A 272 -9.99 -24.06 10.06
N SER A 273 -11.08 -24.83 10.02
CA SER A 273 -12.29 -24.48 9.24
C SER A 273 -13.04 -23.29 9.86
N SER A 274 -13.16 -23.24 11.18
CA SER A 274 -13.77 -22.12 11.90
C SER A 274 -12.96 -20.83 11.75
N GLN A 275 -11.63 -20.90 11.89
CA GLN A 275 -10.74 -19.76 11.67
C GLN A 275 -10.81 -19.24 10.24
N ARG A 276 -10.89 -20.14 9.25
CA ARG A 276 -11.06 -19.74 7.84
C ARG A 276 -12.38 -19.01 7.60
N ARG A 277 -13.47 -19.42 8.26
CA ARG A 277 -14.75 -18.68 8.24
C ARG A 277 -14.63 -17.32 8.94
N ASN A 278 -13.76 -17.20 9.93
CA ASN A 278 -13.42 -15.93 10.59
C ASN A 278 -12.44 -15.06 9.76
N GLN A 279 -12.13 -15.40 8.52
CA GLN A 279 -11.35 -14.53 7.63
C GLN A 279 -12.29 -13.83 6.64
N THR A 280 -12.01 -12.55 6.33
CA THR A 280 -12.59 -11.93 5.13
C THR A 280 -12.09 -12.70 3.91
N ARG A 281 -13.03 -13.26 3.12
CA ARG A 281 -12.72 -13.87 1.82
C ARG A 281 -11.92 -12.83 1.02
N LYS A 282 -10.74 -13.21 0.52
CA LYS A 282 -10.04 -12.36 -0.46
C LYS A 282 -11.04 -12.05 -1.58
N GLN A 283 -11.02 -10.80 -2.06
CA GLN A 283 -11.81 -10.34 -3.19
C GLN A 283 -11.81 -11.42 -4.29
N GLU A 284 -13.00 -11.75 -4.80
CA GLU A 284 -13.16 -12.85 -5.76
C GLU A 284 -12.08 -12.79 -6.83
N ARG A 285 -11.47 -13.95 -7.14
CA ARG A 285 -10.54 -14.04 -8.25
C ARG A 285 -11.30 -13.63 -9.51
N LYS A 286 -11.07 -12.42 -10.01
CA LYS A 286 -11.58 -11.99 -11.31
C LYS A 286 -11.16 -13.04 -12.33
N THR A 287 -12.11 -13.82 -12.83
CA THR A 287 -11.86 -14.77 -13.91
C THR A 287 -11.49 -13.96 -15.15
N LYS A 288 -10.44 -14.37 -15.85
CA LYS A 288 -10.05 -13.73 -17.11
C LYS A 288 -11.15 -13.97 -18.14
N ALA A 289 -11.62 -12.88 -18.75
CA ALA A 289 -12.39 -12.95 -19.98
C ALA A 289 -11.42 -13.07 -21.17
N TRP A 290 -11.89 -13.59 -22.30
CA TRP A 290 -11.07 -13.90 -23.46
C TRP A 290 -11.73 -13.41 -24.74
N TYR A 291 -10.93 -13.14 -25.75
CA TYR A 291 -11.36 -13.26 -27.13
C TYR A 291 -10.69 -14.48 -27.74
N GLY A 292 -11.39 -15.19 -28.61
CA GLY A 292 -10.79 -16.23 -29.44
C GLY A 292 -11.37 -16.27 -30.84
N ARG A 293 -10.57 -16.76 -31.77
CA ARG A 293 -10.95 -16.89 -33.18
C ARG A 293 -10.29 -18.12 -33.81
N PRO A 294 -10.90 -18.73 -34.83
CA PRO A 294 -10.21 -19.69 -35.68
C PRO A 294 -9.00 -19.04 -36.36
N VAL A 295 -7.91 -19.79 -36.49
CA VAL A 295 -6.72 -19.35 -37.24
C VAL A 295 -7.14 -19.07 -38.69
N GLY A 296 -6.86 -17.85 -39.17
CA GLY A 296 -7.25 -17.39 -40.52
C GLY A 296 -8.55 -16.56 -40.56
N SER A 297 -9.35 -16.55 -39.48
CA SER A 297 -10.54 -15.68 -39.40
C SER A 297 -10.18 -14.25 -38.96
N SER A 298 -10.92 -13.26 -39.43
CA SER A 298 -10.83 -11.88 -38.94
C SER A 298 -11.57 -11.67 -37.61
N ASP A 299 -12.57 -12.50 -37.32
CA ASP A 299 -13.60 -12.18 -36.34
C ASP A 299 -13.28 -12.77 -34.97
N TRP A 300 -13.23 -11.89 -33.96
CA TRP A 300 -12.92 -12.27 -32.59
C TRP A 300 -14.20 -12.46 -31.78
N THR A 301 -14.43 -13.68 -31.29
CA THR A 301 -15.57 -13.99 -30.41
C THR A 301 -15.18 -13.79 -28.96
N PRO A 302 -15.99 -13.06 -28.17
CA PRO A 302 -15.73 -12.87 -26.75
C PRO A 302 -16.26 -14.00 -25.88
N TYR A 303 -15.52 -14.32 -24.83
CA TYR A 303 -15.85 -15.35 -23.85
C TYR A 303 -15.67 -14.77 -22.45
N THR A 304 -16.71 -14.84 -21.62
CA THR A 304 -16.71 -14.25 -20.27
C THR A 304 -15.76 -14.96 -19.31
N THR A 305 -15.44 -16.24 -19.56
CA THR A 305 -14.50 -17.02 -18.76
C THR A 305 -13.72 -18.02 -19.62
N SER A 306 -12.60 -18.54 -19.11
CA SER A 306 -11.85 -19.64 -19.76
C SER A 306 -12.70 -20.90 -19.96
N TYR A 307 -13.68 -21.12 -19.08
CA TYR A 307 -14.58 -22.27 -19.15
C TYR A 307 -15.51 -22.17 -20.37
N ILE A 308 -16.16 -21.01 -20.56
CA ILE A 308 -17.02 -20.75 -21.73
C ILE A 308 -16.22 -20.85 -23.03
N ALA A 309 -15.02 -20.27 -23.06
CA ALA A 309 -14.12 -20.39 -24.20
C ALA A 309 -13.79 -21.86 -24.51
N SER A 310 -13.50 -22.66 -23.49
CA SER A 310 -13.17 -24.08 -23.63
C SER A 310 -14.34 -24.91 -24.14
N GLN A 311 -15.54 -24.70 -23.61
CA GLN A 311 -16.75 -25.40 -24.05
C GLN A 311 -17.10 -25.09 -25.52
N GLN A 312 -16.98 -23.83 -25.94
CA GLN A 312 -17.38 -23.42 -27.29
C GLN A 312 -16.33 -23.72 -28.36
N THR A 313 -15.04 -23.64 -28.02
CA THR A 313 -13.95 -23.88 -28.98
C THR A 313 -13.42 -25.32 -28.95
N GLY A 314 -13.71 -26.07 -27.90
CA GLY A 314 -13.13 -27.38 -27.63
C GLY A 314 -11.66 -27.34 -27.23
N VAL A 315 -11.08 -26.16 -26.96
CA VAL A 315 -9.69 -26.00 -26.53
C VAL A 315 -9.62 -26.14 -25.02
N SER A 316 -8.63 -26.85 -24.47
CA SER A 316 -8.49 -26.99 -23.03
C SER A 316 -8.19 -25.65 -22.33
N ILE A 317 -8.72 -25.47 -21.12
CA ILE A 317 -8.51 -24.26 -20.29
C ILE A 317 -7.02 -23.93 -20.13
N ALA A 318 -6.19 -24.96 -19.91
CA ALA A 318 -4.74 -24.79 -19.78
C ALA A 318 -4.10 -24.31 -21.10
N ALA A 319 -4.55 -24.83 -22.24
CA ALA A 319 -4.06 -24.40 -23.54
C ALA A 319 -4.44 -22.94 -23.85
N ILE A 320 -5.66 -22.50 -23.50
CA ILE A 320 -6.10 -21.09 -23.62
C ILE A 320 -5.16 -20.16 -22.84
N SER A 321 -4.80 -20.51 -21.60
CA SER A 321 -3.86 -19.72 -20.81
C SER A 321 -2.43 -19.76 -21.35
N ASN A 322 -2.00 -20.89 -21.90
CA ASN A 322 -0.64 -21.04 -22.42
C ASN A 322 -0.42 -20.27 -23.72
N VAL A 323 -1.39 -20.24 -24.64
CA VAL A 323 -1.21 -19.53 -25.91
C VAL A 323 -1.10 -18.02 -25.76
N THR A 324 -1.66 -17.47 -24.68
CA THR A 324 -1.63 -16.04 -24.36
C THR A 324 -0.43 -15.63 -23.52
N ASN A 325 0.34 -16.60 -23.00
CA ASN A 325 1.57 -16.31 -22.26
C ASN A 325 2.63 -15.77 -23.22
N SER A 326 3.24 -14.63 -22.86
CA SER A 326 4.29 -13.97 -23.66
C SER A 326 5.47 -14.91 -23.95
N VAL A 327 5.84 -15.75 -22.99
CA VAL A 327 6.97 -16.68 -23.07
C VAL A 327 6.64 -17.98 -23.83
N SER A 328 5.36 -18.27 -24.07
CA SER A 328 4.97 -19.49 -24.78
C SER A 328 5.40 -19.45 -26.24
N ARG A 329 6.06 -20.51 -26.71
CA ARG A 329 6.40 -20.74 -28.12
C ARG A 329 5.19 -21.13 -28.98
N ARG A 330 4.12 -21.63 -28.35
CA ARG A 330 2.87 -22.02 -29.03
C ARG A 330 1.86 -20.89 -28.88
N LYS A 331 1.47 -20.24 -29.98
CA LYS A 331 0.50 -19.13 -30.00
C LYS A 331 -0.90 -19.54 -30.46
N THR A 332 -1.09 -20.82 -30.78
CA THR A 332 -2.39 -21.39 -31.19
C THR A 332 -2.61 -22.73 -30.49
N ALA A 333 -3.87 -23.11 -30.31
CA ALA A 333 -4.26 -24.39 -29.71
C ALA A 333 -5.35 -25.07 -30.54
N ALA A 334 -5.27 -26.39 -30.67
CA ALA A 334 -6.29 -27.17 -31.38
C ALA A 334 -7.49 -27.43 -30.46
N GLY A 335 -8.68 -27.19 -30.96
CA GLY A 335 -9.92 -27.64 -30.34
C GLY A 335 -10.19 -29.11 -30.64
N HIS A 336 -11.09 -29.74 -29.88
CA HIS A 336 -11.54 -31.11 -30.14
C HIS A 336 -12.20 -31.27 -31.52
N ASN A 337 -12.66 -30.17 -32.13
CA ASN A 337 -13.19 -30.10 -33.49
C ASN A 337 -12.10 -30.07 -34.59
N GLY A 338 -10.81 -30.21 -34.24
CA GLY A 338 -9.69 -30.15 -35.19
C GLY A 338 -9.32 -28.73 -35.65
N VAL A 339 -10.14 -27.73 -35.34
CA VAL A 339 -9.89 -26.32 -35.68
C VAL A 339 -8.87 -25.73 -34.71
N ARG A 340 -7.90 -24.99 -35.23
CA ARG A 340 -6.93 -24.26 -34.40
C ARG A 340 -7.45 -22.88 -34.07
N TYR A 341 -7.28 -22.47 -32.82
CA TYR A 341 -7.71 -21.18 -32.31
C TYR A 341 -6.54 -20.34 -31.81
N GLU A 342 -6.68 -19.03 -32.00
CA GLU A 342 -5.90 -17.99 -31.33
C GLU A 342 -6.74 -17.40 -30.19
N PHE A 343 -6.09 -17.06 -29.07
CA PHE A 343 -6.74 -16.37 -27.95
C PHE A 343 -5.97 -15.12 -27.58
N LYS A 344 -6.69 -14.12 -27.06
CA LYS A 344 -6.12 -12.97 -26.36
C LYS A 344 -6.97 -12.68 -25.12
N GLU A 345 -6.33 -12.21 -24.06
CA GLU A 345 -7.04 -11.80 -22.85
C GLU A 345 -7.94 -10.60 -23.18
N TRP A 346 -9.22 -10.69 -22.82
CA TRP A 346 -10.10 -9.53 -22.80
C TRP A 346 -9.62 -8.65 -21.64
N LYS A 347 -8.89 -7.58 -21.99
CA LYS A 347 -8.50 -6.55 -21.03
C LYS A 347 -9.63 -5.53 -20.95
N GLN A 348 -9.94 -5.10 -19.74
CA GLN A 348 -10.95 -4.10 -19.37
C GLN A 348 -10.97 -2.83 -20.27
N PRO A 349 -12.06 -2.02 -20.26
CA PRO A 349 -12.46 -0.99 -21.25
C PRO A 349 -11.47 0.11 -21.63
N ASP A 350 -10.21 0.03 -21.20
CA ASP A 350 -9.14 0.97 -21.53
C ASP A 350 -8.84 1.07 -23.05
N GLN A 351 -9.47 0.23 -23.89
CA GLN A 351 -9.36 0.33 -25.35
C GLN A 351 -10.30 1.38 -25.95
N ASP A 352 -11.37 1.74 -25.24
CA ASP A 352 -12.34 2.72 -25.70
C ASP A 352 -11.77 4.13 -25.61
N ASP A 353 -12.13 4.98 -26.55
CA ASP A 353 -11.81 6.41 -26.51
C ASP A 353 -12.63 7.05 -25.38
N LEU A 354 -11.95 7.84 -24.53
CA LEU A 354 -12.60 8.58 -23.45
C LEU A 354 -12.85 10.02 -23.91
N VAL A 355 -13.99 10.59 -23.55
CA VAL A 355 -14.34 11.97 -23.89
C VAL A 355 -13.32 12.93 -23.25
N GLY A 356 -12.73 13.81 -24.05
CA GLY A 356 -11.74 14.79 -23.58
C GLY A 356 -10.35 14.21 -23.28
N GLU A 357 -10.08 12.96 -23.67
CA GLU A 357 -8.76 12.37 -23.53
C GLU A 357 -7.84 12.77 -24.67
N GLU A 358 -6.68 13.31 -24.30
CA GLU A 358 -5.63 13.70 -25.22
C GLU A 358 -4.48 12.71 -25.13
N TRP A 359 -3.83 12.43 -26.26
CA TRP A 359 -2.71 11.49 -26.36
C TRP A 359 -1.47 12.19 -26.94
N ILE A 360 -0.34 12.06 -26.25
CA ILE A 360 0.94 12.63 -26.67
C ILE A 360 1.93 11.50 -26.94
N ALA A 361 2.57 11.51 -28.12
CA ALA A 361 3.66 10.60 -28.44
C ALA A 361 4.92 10.96 -27.66
N ILE A 362 5.62 9.94 -27.16
CA ILE A 362 6.89 10.07 -26.46
C ILE A 362 8.03 10.07 -27.47
N GLU A 363 8.82 11.14 -27.46
CA GLU A 363 10.09 11.23 -28.16
C GLU A 363 11.21 10.73 -27.23
N PRO A 364 11.83 9.55 -27.47
CA PRO A 364 12.81 8.97 -26.54
C PRO A 364 14.02 9.88 -26.24
N ASP A 365 14.37 10.77 -27.17
CA ASP A 365 15.49 11.71 -27.03
C ASP A 365 15.27 12.79 -25.97
N ASP A 366 14.02 13.15 -25.66
CA ASP A 366 13.74 14.11 -24.58
C ASP A 366 13.96 13.50 -23.19
N TRP A 367 13.98 12.17 -23.11
CA TRP A 367 14.00 11.39 -21.86
C TRP A 367 15.32 10.64 -21.64
N LYS A 368 16.29 10.74 -22.56
CA LYS A 368 17.63 10.16 -22.34
C LYS A 368 18.48 11.08 -21.45
N GLU A 369 19.66 10.61 -21.07
CA GLU A 369 20.64 11.44 -20.38
C GLU A 369 21.02 12.66 -21.24
N GLY A 370 20.92 13.86 -20.67
CA GLY A 370 21.08 15.13 -21.40
C GLY A 370 19.82 15.62 -22.13
N GLY A 371 18.72 14.87 -22.12
CA GLY A 371 17.42 15.31 -22.65
C GLY A 371 16.71 16.32 -21.74
N VAL A 372 15.70 17.01 -22.29
CA VAL A 372 14.95 18.08 -21.61
C VAL A 372 14.36 17.62 -20.27
N TYR A 373 13.88 16.38 -20.20
CA TYR A 373 13.24 15.83 -18.99
C TYR A 373 14.20 15.05 -18.08
N ALA A 374 15.51 15.03 -18.38
CA ALA A 374 16.50 14.30 -17.58
C ALA A 374 16.52 14.75 -16.10
N CYS A 375 16.21 16.03 -15.84
CA CYS A 375 16.16 16.62 -14.49
C CYS A 375 15.08 15.99 -13.57
N LEU A 376 14.08 15.31 -14.14
CA LEU A 376 13.01 14.67 -13.39
C LEU A 376 13.43 13.35 -12.76
N ARG A 377 14.64 12.87 -13.05
CA ARG A 377 15.21 11.68 -12.43
C ARG A 377 15.76 12.06 -11.07
N VAL A 378 15.09 11.64 -9.98
CA VAL A 378 15.68 11.74 -8.66
C VAL A 378 16.85 10.76 -8.61
N CYS A 379 18.08 11.28 -8.73
CA CYS A 379 19.26 10.52 -8.36
C CYS A 379 19.10 10.14 -6.88
N ARG A 380 18.87 8.85 -6.59
CA ARG A 380 19.29 8.28 -5.32
C ARG A 380 20.82 8.34 -5.32
N LYS A 381 21.40 9.50 -5.02
CA LYS A 381 22.74 9.50 -4.45
C LYS A 381 22.59 8.76 -3.13
N ARG A 382 23.09 7.53 -3.10
CA ARG A 382 23.48 6.88 -1.85
C ARG A 382 24.70 7.67 -1.39
N GLU A 383 24.47 8.66 -0.54
CA GLU A 383 25.50 9.14 0.37
C GLU A 383 25.50 8.25 1.60
#